data_AF-A0AAU7TGT7-F1
#
_entry.id   AF-A0AAU7TGT7-F1
#
_cell.length_a   1.000
_cell.length_b   1.000
_cell.length_c   1.000
_cell.angle_alpha   90.00
_cell.angle_beta   90.00
_cell.angle_gamma   90.00
#
_symmetry.space_group_name_H-M   'P 1'
#
loop_
_entity.id
_entity.type
_entity.pdbx_description
1 polymer ?
#
loop_
_entity_poly.entity_id
_entity_poly.type
_entity_poly.pdbx_seq_one_letter_code
_entity_poly.pdbx_strand_id
1 'polypeptide(L)'
;MRAAAIAGAAGLVLAVTGACAPPGETSSGPGTPTAVTSTSAPTSTTATSSSAPTPTYRSPEDIYLLHNALYSAGQVRPVACKLPDIALRTRKAVQQYSAALVDCLQRAWKPLVDRTDSLLTPPGLHTVDQGARTGCGVVDDEDEAFYCGDNTGIYLDWDAYLEEDPGDRVEVSIYLQFVVAHEFGHHLQHLVGISTQFDLRLEDSAGAAQLEQTRRHELQASCFAAAFLGAHQRTLDLTGDELELYEWVAHTGDDDDPPAPTPDHGTRKSNTAWTDAGFKAKSPAACNTWVVPASRVT
;
A
#
# COMPACT_ATOMS: atom_id res chain seq x y z
N MET A 1 -19.45 15.64 0.88
CA MET A 1 -19.62 16.08 2.29
C MET A 1 -19.06 17.50 2.48
N ARG A 2 -19.35 18.16 3.60
CA ARG A 2 -19.20 19.62 3.78
C ARG A 2 -17.74 20.12 3.72
N ALA A 3 -17.50 21.12 2.86
CA ALA A 3 -16.26 21.90 2.80
C ALA A 3 -15.90 22.52 4.17
N ALA A 4 -14.67 22.29 4.63
CA ALA A 4 -14.08 22.97 5.78
C ALA A 4 -12.92 23.84 5.31
N ALA A 5 -13.05 25.13 5.57
CA ALA A 5 -12.13 26.19 5.17
C ALA A 5 -10.78 26.10 5.90
N ILE A 6 -9.71 26.36 5.13
CA ILE A 6 -8.35 26.60 5.61
C ILE A 6 -8.31 27.93 6.37
N ALA A 7 -7.92 27.89 7.64
CA ALA A 7 -7.57 29.07 8.42
C ALA A 7 -6.16 28.88 9.01
N GLY A 8 -5.18 29.57 8.45
CA GLY A 8 -3.86 29.71 9.04
C GLY A 8 -3.84 30.74 10.17
N ALA A 9 -3.07 30.45 11.23
CA ALA A 9 -2.55 31.48 12.13
C ALA A 9 -1.27 31.00 12.86
N ALA A 10 -0.20 31.72 12.55
CA ALA A 10 1.02 32.00 13.29
C ALA A 10 1.10 31.62 14.80
N GLY A 11 2.19 30.92 15.14
CA GLY A 11 3.22 31.41 16.07
C GLY A 11 2.92 31.46 17.56
N LEU A 12 3.60 30.60 18.34
CA LEU A 12 4.21 31.03 19.60
C LEU A 12 5.39 30.13 19.99
N VAL A 13 6.59 30.72 19.94
CA VAL A 13 7.81 30.18 20.55
C VAL A 13 7.77 30.48 22.04
N LEU A 14 7.96 29.47 22.89
CA LEU A 14 8.32 29.66 24.29
C LEU A 14 9.43 28.68 24.66
N ALA A 15 10.66 29.18 24.64
CA ALA A 15 11.79 28.61 25.34
C ALA A 15 11.75 29.06 26.80
N VAL A 16 11.88 28.13 27.74
CA VAL A 16 12.36 28.44 29.09
C VAL A 16 13.39 27.40 29.50
N THR A 17 14.58 27.93 29.78
CA THR A 17 15.80 27.33 30.28
C THR A 17 15.73 26.99 31.77
N GLY A 18 16.40 25.93 32.20
CA GLY A 18 16.74 25.69 33.61
C GLY A 18 17.75 24.56 33.77
N ALA A 19 18.93 24.86 34.31
CA ALA A 19 20.15 24.05 34.32
C ALA A 19 20.49 23.48 35.72
N CYS A 20 21.37 22.46 35.72
CA CYS A 20 22.32 22.01 36.78
C CYS A 20 21.74 21.61 38.17
N ALA A 21 22.28 20.69 38.98
CA ALA A 21 23.36 19.69 38.99
C ALA A 21 23.27 18.95 40.38
N PRO A 22 23.98 17.82 40.62
CA PRO A 22 23.89 16.94 41.82
C PRO A 22 24.84 17.44 42.96
N PRO A 23 25.18 16.77 44.11
CA PRO A 23 25.30 15.31 44.42
C PRO A 23 25.09 14.87 45.92
N GLY A 24 25.52 13.64 46.26
CA GLY A 24 25.83 13.17 47.63
C GLY A 24 25.65 11.64 47.79
N GLU A 25 26.63 10.80 47.43
CA GLU A 25 27.69 10.21 48.29
C GLU A 25 27.21 9.55 49.60
N THR A 26 27.53 8.27 49.78
CA THR A 26 28.15 7.77 51.03
C THR A 26 29.00 6.52 50.75
N SER A 27 30.21 6.58 51.31
CA SER A 27 31.30 5.61 51.27
C SER A 27 31.16 4.55 52.36
N SER A 28 31.74 3.35 52.16
CA SER A 28 32.57 2.64 53.16
C SER A 28 33.30 1.44 52.53
N GLY A 29 34.64 1.42 52.66
CA GLY A 29 35.52 0.31 52.26
C GLY A 29 35.73 -0.74 53.36
N PRO A 30 36.92 -1.39 53.44
CA PRO A 30 37.19 -2.66 52.77
C PRO A 30 37.42 -3.84 53.75
N GLY A 31 37.19 -5.08 53.28
CA GLY A 31 37.47 -6.32 54.03
C GLY A 31 38.10 -7.40 53.13
N THR A 32 39.31 -7.81 53.51
CA THR A 32 40.23 -8.79 52.90
C THR A 32 39.67 -10.22 52.83
N PRO A 33 40.11 -11.09 51.88
CA PRO A 33 39.39 -12.32 51.53
C PRO A 33 39.79 -13.51 52.38
N THR A 34 38.80 -14.34 52.74
CA THR A 34 39.03 -15.65 53.37
C THR A 34 38.59 -16.74 52.41
N ALA A 35 39.55 -17.56 52.00
CA ALA A 35 39.33 -18.75 51.19
C ALA A 35 38.47 -19.76 51.95
N VAL A 36 37.39 -20.23 51.30
CA VAL A 36 36.64 -21.40 51.74
C VAL A 36 36.62 -22.38 50.57
N THR A 37 37.39 -23.45 50.73
CA THR A 37 37.44 -24.59 49.81
C THR A 37 36.17 -25.41 50.00
N SER A 38 35.24 -25.30 49.06
CA SER A 38 34.05 -26.15 49.00
C SER A 38 34.22 -27.15 47.87
N THR A 39 34.51 -28.39 48.25
CA THR A 39 34.60 -29.55 47.35
C THR A 39 33.19 -29.95 46.92
N SER A 40 32.78 -29.59 45.71
CA SER A 40 31.54 -30.08 45.09
C SER A 40 31.84 -31.25 44.17
N ALA A 41 31.10 -32.34 44.37
CA ALA A 41 31.13 -33.56 43.56
C ALA A 41 30.78 -33.29 42.09
N PRO A 42 31.26 -34.12 41.12
CA PRO A 42 30.97 -33.90 39.71
C PRO A 42 29.50 -34.24 39.42
N THR A 43 28.70 -33.21 39.15
CA THR A 43 27.38 -33.38 38.55
C THR A 43 27.57 -33.59 37.05
N SER A 44 27.27 -34.80 36.58
CA SER A 44 27.19 -35.15 35.17
C SER A 44 26.25 -34.17 34.45
N THR A 45 26.81 -33.22 33.72
CA THR A 45 26.06 -32.32 32.87
C THR A 45 25.79 -33.09 31.58
N THR A 46 24.57 -33.64 31.47
CA THR A 46 24.06 -34.08 30.17
C THR A 46 24.05 -32.85 29.28
N ALA A 47 24.97 -32.80 28.32
CA ALA A 47 24.99 -31.78 27.29
C ALA A 47 23.72 -31.95 26.46
N THR A 48 22.67 -31.20 26.80
CA THR A 48 21.55 -31.00 25.91
C THR A 48 22.12 -30.27 24.70
N SER A 49 22.33 -30.99 23.61
CA SER A 49 22.55 -30.40 22.29
C SER A 49 21.35 -29.48 22.01
N SER A 50 21.54 -28.19 22.24
CA SER A 50 20.64 -27.18 21.70
C SER A 50 20.85 -27.22 20.19
N SER A 51 19.97 -27.95 19.50
CA SER A 51 19.82 -27.83 18.06
C SER A 51 19.69 -26.34 17.76
N ALA A 52 20.55 -25.83 16.88
CA ALA A 52 20.32 -24.51 16.29
C ALA A 52 18.89 -24.50 15.71
N PRO A 53 18.16 -23.37 15.80
CA PRO A 53 16.83 -23.30 15.21
C PRO A 53 16.95 -23.66 13.73
N THR A 54 16.23 -24.71 13.33
CA THR A 54 16.03 -25.07 11.92
C THR A 54 15.59 -23.79 11.20
N PRO A 55 16.14 -23.46 10.02
CA PRO A 55 15.60 -22.36 9.23
C PRO A 55 14.11 -22.61 9.11
N THR A 56 13.28 -21.67 9.56
CA THR A 56 11.87 -21.69 9.22
C THR A 56 11.83 -21.61 7.70
N TYR A 57 11.64 -22.76 7.06
CA TYR A 57 11.34 -22.82 5.64
C TYR A 57 10.00 -22.10 5.52
N ARG A 58 10.10 -20.82 5.18
CA ARG A 58 9.02 -20.03 4.63
C ARG A 58 8.36 -20.88 3.55
N SER A 59 7.03 -20.95 3.58
CA SER A 59 6.29 -21.73 2.59
C SER A 59 6.63 -21.24 1.17
N PRO A 60 6.45 -22.03 0.11
CA PRO A 60 6.72 -21.56 -1.26
C PRO A 60 6.05 -20.20 -1.56
N GLU A 61 4.86 -19.97 -1.01
CA GLU A 61 4.09 -18.72 -1.11
C GLU A 61 4.84 -17.57 -0.44
N ASP A 62 5.38 -17.76 0.77
CA ASP A 62 6.21 -16.75 1.44
C ASP A 62 7.42 -16.36 0.60
N ILE A 63 8.14 -17.35 0.07
CA ILE A 63 9.35 -17.09 -0.72
C ILE A 63 9.00 -16.23 -1.93
N TYR A 64 7.90 -16.54 -2.61
CA TYR A 64 7.45 -15.80 -3.77
C TYR A 64 7.00 -14.37 -3.42
N LEU A 65 6.17 -14.20 -2.39
CA LEU A 65 5.68 -12.89 -1.96
C LEU A 65 6.80 -11.95 -1.51
N LEU A 66 7.85 -12.51 -0.88
CA LEU A 66 9.02 -11.75 -0.43
C LEU A 66 10.00 -11.41 -1.55
N HIS A 67 10.11 -12.25 -2.57
CA HIS A 67 11.17 -12.20 -3.58
C HIS A 67 10.66 -12.09 -5.02
N ASN A 68 9.42 -11.64 -5.22
CA ASN A 68 8.86 -11.44 -6.56
C ASN A 68 9.79 -10.62 -7.46
N ALA A 69 9.98 -11.08 -8.70
CA ALA A 69 10.91 -10.48 -9.65
C ALA A 69 10.59 -9.01 -9.96
N LEU A 70 9.32 -8.60 -9.85
CA LEU A 70 8.88 -7.23 -10.10
C LEU A 70 9.59 -6.23 -9.17
N TYR A 71 9.88 -6.60 -7.91
CA TYR A 71 10.56 -5.72 -6.96
C TYR A 71 11.99 -5.35 -7.40
N SER A 72 12.60 -6.12 -8.28
CA SER A 72 13.94 -5.86 -8.83
C SER A 72 13.92 -5.32 -10.26
N ALA A 73 12.74 -5.06 -10.83
CA ALA A 73 12.57 -4.65 -12.23
C ALA A 73 13.01 -3.20 -12.52
N GLY A 74 13.29 -2.41 -11.49
CA GLY A 74 13.79 -1.03 -11.60
C GLY A 74 12.71 0.03 -11.36
N GLN A 75 12.92 1.23 -11.90
CA GLN A 75 11.97 2.35 -11.75
C GLN A 75 10.98 2.40 -12.91
N VAL A 76 9.73 2.74 -12.60
CA VAL A 76 8.72 3.17 -13.57
C VAL A 76 9.24 4.44 -14.24
N ARG A 77 9.30 4.43 -15.57
CA ARG A 77 9.75 5.59 -16.35
C ARG A 77 8.53 6.38 -16.85
N PRO A 78 8.60 7.73 -16.87
CA PRO A 78 7.55 8.52 -17.46
C PRO A 78 7.40 8.18 -18.94
N VAL A 79 6.15 7.95 -19.36
CA VAL A 79 5.74 7.93 -20.76
C VAL A 79 4.82 9.12 -21.02
N ALA A 80 4.62 9.47 -22.29
CA ALA A 80 3.61 10.47 -22.62
C ALA A 80 2.20 9.88 -22.34
N CYS A 81 1.56 10.35 -21.26
CA CYS A 81 0.12 10.19 -21.07
C CYS A 81 -0.59 11.31 -21.82
N LYS A 82 -1.59 10.97 -22.62
CA LYS A 82 -2.49 11.96 -23.23
C LYS A 82 -3.90 11.64 -22.78
N LEU A 83 -4.26 12.12 -21.59
CA LEU A 83 -5.59 11.97 -21.07
C LEU A 83 -6.54 12.95 -21.79
N PRO A 84 -7.79 12.55 -22.06
CA PRO A 84 -8.75 13.41 -22.73
C PRO A 84 -9.19 14.55 -21.79
N ASP A 85 -9.18 15.78 -22.30
CA ASP A 85 -9.84 16.91 -21.62
C ASP A 85 -11.36 16.80 -21.84
N ILE A 86 -12.00 16.02 -20.98
CA ILE A 86 -13.45 15.75 -21.00
C ILE A 86 -14.03 15.93 -19.60
N ALA A 87 -15.29 16.36 -19.54
CA ALA A 87 -15.99 16.46 -18.26
C ALA A 87 -16.46 15.06 -17.86
N LEU A 88 -16.04 14.58 -16.69
CA LEU A 88 -16.34 13.25 -16.15
C LEU A 88 -17.77 13.18 -15.59
N ARG A 89 -18.76 13.65 -16.37
CA ARG A 89 -20.19 13.74 -15.99
C ARG A 89 -21.07 12.68 -16.65
N THR A 90 -20.47 11.81 -17.47
CA THR A 90 -21.19 10.74 -18.15
C THR A 90 -20.38 9.46 -18.09
N ARG A 91 -21.07 8.31 -18.01
CA ARG A 91 -20.46 6.99 -18.03
C ARG A 91 -19.48 6.81 -19.19
N LYS A 92 -19.85 7.34 -20.35
CA LYS A 92 -19.00 7.35 -21.54
C LYS A 92 -17.71 8.16 -21.33
N ALA A 93 -17.78 9.30 -20.65
CA ALA A 93 -16.61 10.13 -20.40
C ALA A 93 -15.64 9.44 -19.42
N VAL A 94 -16.14 8.87 -18.32
CA VAL A 94 -15.27 8.09 -17.40
C VAL A 94 -14.68 6.88 -18.11
N GLN A 95 -15.47 6.10 -18.86
CA GLN A 95 -14.94 5.00 -19.65
C GLN A 95 -13.82 5.45 -20.61
N GLN A 96 -13.99 6.59 -21.30
CA GLN A 96 -12.99 7.12 -22.23
C GLN A 96 -11.72 7.61 -21.53
N TYR A 97 -11.87 8.30 -20.40
CA TYR A 97 -10.76 8.80 -19.60
C TYR A 97 -9.96 7.63 -19.01
N SER A 98 -10.64 6.70 -18.34
CA SER A 98 -10.03 5.53 -17.73
C SER A 98 -9.36 4.63 -18.77
N ALA A 99 -9.91 4.48 -19.98
CA ALA A 99 -9.27 3.73 -21.05
C ALA A 99 -7.94 4.37 -21.50
N ALA A 100 -7.90 5.71 -21.61
CA ALA A 100 -6.67 6.43 -21.95
C ALA A 100 -5.62 6.34 -20.82
N LEU A 101 -6.07 6.34 -19.56
CA LEU A 101 -5.21 6.15 -18.40
C LEU A 101 -4.64 4.73 -18.32
N VAL A 102 -5.46 3.70 -18.54
CA VAL A 102 -5.04 2.29 -18.61
C VAL A 102 -4.02 2.08 -19.75
N ASP A 103 -4.20 2.71 -20.91
CA ASP A 103 -3.19 2.71 -21.98
C ASP A 103 -1.86 3.35 -21.53
N CYS A 104 -1.91 4.42 -20.72
CA CYS A 104 -0.69 5.00 -20.15
C CYS A 104 -0.01 4.08 -19.14
N LEU A 105 -0.78 3.50 -18.21
CA LEU A 105 -0.32 2.52 -17.21
C LEU A 105 0.35 1.32 -17.88
N GLN A 106 -0.26 0.76 -18.93
CA GLN A 106 0.31 -0.34 -19.69
C GLN A 106 1.67 0.02 -20.28
N ARG A 107 1.80 1.17 -20.94
CA ARG A 107 3.08 1.62 -21.51
C ARG A 107 4.13 1.84 -20.44
N ALA A 108 3.75 2.38 -19.29
CA ALA A 108 4.65 2.67 -18.18
C ALA A 108 5.18 1.39 -17.50
N TRP A 109 4.32 0.39 -17.29
CA TRP A 109 4.66 -0.84 -16.58
C TRP A 109 5.24 -1.93 -17.47
N LYS A 110 4.95 -1.92 -18.78
CA LYS A 110 5.44 -2.94 -19.72
C LYS A 110 6.95 -3.20 -19.61
N PRO A 111 7.84 -2.20 -19.58
CA PRO A 111 9.29 -2.45 -19.51
C PRO A 111 9.77 -3.09 -18.21
N LEU A 112 8.96 -3.04 -17.14
CA LEU A 112 9.27 -3.69 -15.86
C LEU A 112 8.74 -5.11 -15.85
N VAL A 113 7.52 -5.33 -16.32
CA VAL A 113 6.93 -6.68 -16.44
C VAL A 113 7.71 -7.53 -17.44
N ASP A 114 8.19 -6.96 -18.56
CA ASP A 114 9.03 -7.67 -19.53
C ASP A 114 10.41 -8.13 -18.96
N ARG A 115 10.77 -7.71 -17.74
CA ARG A 115 11.98 -8.18 -17.01
C ARG A 115 11.68 -9.29 -16.01
N THR A 116 10.41 -9.64 -15.82
CA THR A 116 9.99 -10.82 -15.06
C THR A 116 9.67 -11.96 -16.04
N ASP A 117 9.22 -13.10 -15.52
CA ASP A 117 8.73 -14.21 -16.35
C ASP A 117 7.23 -14.06 -16.71
N SER A 118 6.67 -12.87 -16.56
CA SER A 118 5.25 -12.56 -16.82
C SER A 118 5.05 -11.80 -18.12
N LEU A 119 3.82 -11.84 -18.64
CA LEU A 119 3.39 -11.04 -19.79
C LEU A 119 2.39 -9.97 -19.35
N LEU A 120 2.66 -8.71 -19.68
CA LEU A 120 1.66 -7.65 -19.50
C LEU A 120 0.63 -7.69 -20.64
N THR A 121 -0.57 -8.15 -20.32
CA THR A 121 -1.74 -8.05 -21.21
C THR A 121 -2.65 -6.91 -20.73
N PRO A 122 -3.31 -6.14 -21.62
CA PRO A 122 -4.28 -5.14 -21.19
C PRO A 122 -5.40 -5.75 -20.34
N PRO A 123 -5.82 -5.12 -19.22
CA PRO A 123 -7.04 -5.54 -18.54
C PRO A 123 -8.28 -5.14 -19.35
N GLY A 124 -9.37 -5.87 -19.17
CA GLY A 124 -10.70 -5.38 -19.53
C GLY A 124 -11.04 -4.12 -18.72
N LEU A 125 -11.86 -3.21 -19.25
CA LEU A 125 -12.30 -2.03 -18.52
C LEU A 125 -13.80 -1.87 -18.67
N HIS A 126 -14.50 -1.88 -17.54
CA HIS A 126 -15.96 -1.92 -17.48
C HIS A 126 -16.47 -0.85 -16.53
N THR A 127 -17.21 0.12 -17.04
CA THR A 127 -18.09 0.93 -16.18
C THR A 127 -19.36 0.12 -15.92
N VAL A 128 -19.78 0.02 -14.67
CA VAL A 128 -20.96 -0.75 -14.23
C VAL A 128 -21.85 0.12 -13.34
N ASP A 129 -23.07 -0.34 -13.12
CA ASP A 129 -24.02 0.30 -12.22
C ASP A 129 -24.06 -0.53 -10.91
N GLN A 130 -24.40 0.09 -9.80
CA GLN A 130 -24.59 -0.59 -8.51
C GLN A 130 -25.51 -1.82 -8.63
N GLY A 131 -25.13 -2.93 -8.00
CA GLY A 131 -25.85 -4.20 -8.06
C GLY A 131 -25.69 -5.00 -9.37
N ALA A 132 -24.85 -4.56 -10.31
CA ALA A 132 -24.56 -5.35 -11.52
C ALA A 132 -23.80 -6.66 -11.19
N ARG A 133 -24.17 -7.76 -11.85
CA ARG A 133 -23.44 -9.03 -11.77
C ARG A 133 -22.27 -9.05 -12.75
N THR A 134 -21.08 -9.31 -12.23
CA THR A 134 -19.82 -9.41 -12.96
C THR A 134 -19.25 -10.82 -12.90
N GLY A 135 -18.05 -11.03 -13.46
CA GLY A 135 -17.34 -12.31 -13.36
C GLY A 135 -16.94 -12.66 -11.92
N CYS A 136 -16.71 -11.66 -11.07
CA CYS A 136 -16.19 -11.84 -9.71
C CYS A 136 -17.22 -11.61 -8.60
N GLY A 137 -18.46 -11.23 -8.94
CA GLY A 137 -19.48 -11.02 -7.92
C GLY A 137 -20.56 -10.04 -8.35
N VAL A 138 -21.32 -9.57 -7.36
CA VAL A 138 -22.22 -8.42 -7.51
C VAL A 138 -21.43 -7.19 -7.12
N VAL A 139 -21.51 -6.11 -7.89
CA VAL A 139 -20.99 -4.79 -7.47
C VAL A 139 -21.81 -4.33 -6.28
N ASP A 140 -21.17 -4.16 -5.13
CA ASP A 140 -21.80 -3.63 -3.92
C ASP A 140 -21.45 -2.15 -3.71
N ASP A 141 -22.15 -1.53 -2.75
CA ASP A 141 -22.01 -0.11 -2.43
C ASP A 141 -20.69 0.21 -1.69
N GLU A 142 -19.84 -0.80 -1.42
CA GLU A 142 -18.57 -0.63 -0.69
C GLU A 142 -17.40 -0.35 -1.64
N ASP A 143 -17.46 -0.85 -2.89
CA ASP A 143 -16.36 -0.75 -3.86
C ASP A 143 -16.62 0.31 -4.97
N GLU A 144 -15.91 1.43 -4.92
CA GLU A 144 -15.91 2.48 -5.96
C GLU A 144 -15.29 1.98 -7.28
N ALA A 145 -14.41 0.97 -7.17
CA ALA A 145 -13.86 0.17 -8.25
C ALA A 145 -13.34 -1.16 -7.71
N PHE A 146 -13.16 -2.16 -8.58
CA PHE A 146 -12.46 -3.38 -8.23
C PHE A 146 -11.83 -4.08 -9.43
N TYR A 147 -10.80 -4.88 -9.17
CA TYR A 147 -10.14 -5.73 -10.15
C TYR A 147 -10.61 -7.19 -10.01
N CYS A 148 -11.10 -7.74 -11.12
CA CYS A 148 -11.56 -9.12 -11.20
C CYS A 148 -10.47 -10.02 -11.80
N GLY A 149 -9.88 -10.89 -10.97
CA GLY A 149 -8.88 -11.86 -11.40
C GLY A 149 -9.39 -12.91 -12.40
N ASP A 150 -10.66 -13.30 -12.31
CA ASP A 150 -11.24 -14.38 -13.14
C ASP A 150 -11.34 -14.02 -14.63
N ASN A 151 -11.54 -12.75 -14.94
CA ASN A 151 -11.61 -12.26 -16.32
C ASN A 151 -10.61 -11.14 -16.63
N THR A 152 -9.69 -10.85 -15.71
CA THR A 152 -8.67 -9.81 -15.82
C THR A 152 -9.24 -8.43 -16.13
N GLY A 153 -10.34 -8.05 -15.46
CA GLY A 153 -11.09 -6.83 -15.74
C GLY A 153 -11.05 -5.82 -14.58
N ILE A 154 -10.91 -4.54 -14.90
CA ILE A 154 -11.15 -3.42 -13.98
C ILE A 154 -12.62 -3.00 -14.12
N TYR A 155 -13.33 -2.98 -13.01
CA TYR A 155 -14.71 -2.54 -12.90
C TYR A 155 -14.76 -1.22 -12.16
N LEU A 156 -15.46 -0.23 -12.71
CA LEU A 156 -15.65 1.08 -12.12
C LEU A 156 -17.14 1.27 -11.88
N ASP A 157 -17.55 1.41 -10.62
CA ASP A 157 -18.93 1.80 -10.34
C ASP A 157 -19.13 3.24 -10.80
N TRP A 158 -19.97 3.44 -11.82
CA TRP A 158 -20.21 4.76 -12.38
C TRP A 158 -21.06 5.64 -11.45
N ASP A 159 -21.92 5.06 -10.63
CA ASP A 159 -22.84 5.82 -9.78
C ASP A 159 -22.10 6.53 -8.64
N ALA A 160 -21.05 5.91 -8.07
CA ALA A 160 -20.13 6.56 -7.12
C ALA A 160 -19.58 7.91 -7.63
N TYR A 161 -19.15 7.97 -8.90
CA TYR A 161 -18.60 9.21 -9.49
C TYR A 161 -19.67 10.26 -9.82
N LEU A 162 -20.95 9.90 -9.87
CA LEU A 162 -22.06 10.84 -10.01
C LEU A 162 -22.44 11.48 -8.66
N GLU A 163 -22.35 10.73 -7.57
CA GLU A 163 -22.67 11.22 -6.23
C GLU A 163 -21.60 12.15 -5.67
N GLU A 164 -20.35 11.96 -6.09
CA GLU A 164 -19.27 12.87 -5.74
C GLU A 164 -19.38 14.26 -6.38
N ASP A 165 -20.23 14.50 -7.42
CA ASP A 165 -20.29 15.73 -8.23
C ASP A 165 -20.20 17.05 -7.43
N PRO A 166 -18.99 17.64 -7.27
CA PRO A 166 -18.81 18.92 -6.61
C PRO A 166 -18.88 20.07 -7.64
N GLY A 167 -19.07 19.75 -8.93
CA GLY A 167 -18.82 20.68 -10.02
C GLY A 167 -17.33 20.88 -10.37
N ASP A 168 -16.39 20.26 -9.63
CA ASP A 168 -14.95 20.36 -9.87
C ASP A 168 -14.42 19.21 -10.74
N ARG A 169 -13.96 19.54 -11.94
CA ARG A 169 -13.43 18.56 -12.91
C ARG A 169 -12.05 18.06 -12.53
N VAL A 170 -11.27 18.87 -11.82
CA VAL A 170 -9.91 18.51 -11.39
C VAL A 170 -10.02 17.44 -10.32
N GLU A 171 -10.92 17.63 -9.36
CA GLU A 171 -11.09 16.73 -8.22
C GLU A 171 -11.38 15.29 -8.62
N VAL A 172 -12.48 15.11 -9.37
CA VAL A 172 -12.90 13.80 -9.89
C VAL A 172 -11.82 13.16 -10.77
N SER A 173 -11.06 13.96 -11.52
CA SER A 173 -10.02 13.42 -12.40
C SER A 173 -8.80 12.89 -11.64
N ILE A 174 -8.42 13.52 -10.53
CA ILE A 174 -7.29 13.06 -9.70
C ILE A 174 -7.70 11.84 -8.88
N TYR A 175 -8.92 11.84 -8.35
CA TYR A 175 -9.50 10.69 -7.71
C TYR A 175 -9.54 9.46 -8.65
N LEU A 176 -10.10 9.63 -9.85
CA LEU A 176 -10.13 8.57 -10.87
C LEU A 176 -8.72 8.13 -11.32
N GLN A 177 -7.74 9.04 -11.34
CA GLN A 177 -6.35 8.69 -11.61
C GLN A 177 -5.77 7.73 -10.58
N PHE A 178 -6.04 7.96 -9.30
CA PHE A 178 -5.56 7.09 -8.22
C PHE A 178 -6.28 5.73 -8.23
N VAL A 179 -7.61 5.73 -8.26
CA VAL A 179 -8.42 4.50 -8.23
C VAL A 179 -8.09 3.58 -9.41
N VAL A 180 -8.09 4.09 -10.65
CA VAL A 180 -7.75 3.27 -11.82
C VAL A 180 -6.30 2.76 -11.74
N ALA A 181 -5.38 3.53 -11.17
CA ALA A 181 -4.00 3.09 -10.98
C ALA A 181 -3.86 2.05 -9.86
N HIS A 182 -4.70 2.09 -8.81
CA HIS A 182 -4.81 1.08 -7.75
C HIS A 182 -5.33 -0.24 -8.31
N GLU A 183 -6.41 -0.21 -9.08
CA GLU A 183 -6.94 -1.41 -9.74
C GLU A 183 -5.95 -2.00 -10.75
N PHE A 184 -5.18 -1.14 -11.42
CA PHE A 184 -4.08 -1.62 -12.26
C PHE A 184 -2.93 -2.21 -11.42
N GLY A 185 -2.75 -1.77 -10.17
CA GLY A 185 -1.88 -2.40 -9.18
C GLY A 185 -2.29 -3.84 -8.90
N HIS A 186 -3.57 -4.11 -8.67
CA HIS A 186 -4.10 -5.48 -8.56
C HIS A 186 -3.91 -6.29 -9.85
N HIS A 187 -4.09 -5.66 -11.00
CA HIS A 187 -3.79 -6.29 -12.28
C HIS A 187 -2.31 -6.71 -12.39
N LEU A 188 -1.38 -5.87 -11.95
CA LEU A 188 0.05 -6.24 -11.88
C LEU A 188 0.26 -7.40 -10.91
N GLN A 189 -0.30 -7.35 -9.71
CA GLN A 189 -0.20 -8.43 -8.72
C GLN A 189 -0.69 -9.76 -9.29
N HIS A 190 -1.80 -9.74 -10.04
CA HIS A 190 -2.33 -10.91 -10.71
C HIS A 190 -1.36 -11.46 -11.76
N LEU A 191 -0.89 -10.61 -12.70
CA LEU A 191 -0.01 -11.03 -13.79
C LEU A 191 1.37 -11.50 -13.30
N VAL A 192 1.87 -10.90 -12.23
CA VAL A 192 3.14 -11.31 -11.61
C VAL A 192 2.94 -12.33 -10.50
N GLY A 193 1.80 -13.02 -10.46
CA GLY A 193 1.55 -14.18 -9.60
C GLY A 193 1.44 -13.88 -8.11
N ILE A 194 1.50 -12.62 -7.68
CA ILE A 194 1.37 -12.22 -6.28
C ILE A 194 -0.03 -12.58 -5.77
N SER A 195 -1.09 -12.26 -6.53
CA SER A 195 -2.47 -12.55 -6.11
C SER A 195 -2.68 -14.05 -5.90
N THR A 196 -2.14 -14.90 -6.78
CA THR A 196 -2.22 -16.36 -6.61
C THR A 196 -1.60 -16.84 -5.30
N GLN A 197 -0.44 -16.28 -4.92
CA GLN A 197 0.19 -16.67 -3.65
C GLN A 197 -0.56 -16.10 -2.45
N PHE A 198 -1.09 -14.89 -2.58
CA PHE A 198 -1.95 -14.27 -1.58
C PHE A 198 -3.21 -15.12 -1.32
N ASP A 199 -3.91 -15.55 -2.37
CA ASP A 199 -5.11 -16.39 -2.27
C ASP A 199 -4.82 -17.71 -1.53
N LEU A 200 -3.70 -18.37 -1.86
CA LEU A 200 -3.25 -19.57 -1.15
C LEU A 200 -2.99 -19.31 0.33
N ARG A 201 -2.47 -18.13 0.70
CA ARG A 201 -2.30 -17.78 2.12
C ARG A 201 -3.62 -17.45 2.81
N LEU A 202 -4.57 -16.86 2.08
CA LEU A 202 -5.89 -16.58 2.63
C LEU A 202 -6.60 -17.87 3.02
N GLU A 203 -6.55 -18.91 2.20
CA GLU A 203 -7.14 -20.23 2.48
C GLU A 203 -6.65 -20.83 3.80
N ASP A 204 -5.39 -20.59 4.17
CA ASP A 204 -4.75 -21.08 5.39
C ASP A 204 -4.83 -20.10 6.58
N SER A 205 -5.55 -18.99 6.46
CA SER A 205 -5.61 -17.94 7.48
C SER A 205 -7.05 -17.58 7.90
N ALA A 206 -7.19 -16.98 9.08
CA ALA A 206 -8.49 -16.53 9.58
C ALA A 206 -8.34 -15.32 10.50
N GLY A 207 -9.40 -14.53 10.61
CA GLY A 207 -9.50 -13.40 11.54
C GLY A 207 -8.38 -12.37 11.32
N ALA A 208 -7.66 -12.02 12.39
CA ALA A 208 -6.62 -10.99 12.33
C ALA A 208 -5.47 -11.32 11.36
N ALA A 209 -5.13 -12.61 11.21
CA ALA A 209 -4.08 -13.02 10.27
C ALA A 209 -4.54 -12.83 8.82
N GLN A 210 -5.78 -13.19 8.51
CA GLN A 210 -6.38 -13.00 7.19
C GLN A 210 -6.43 -11.51 6.84
N LEU A 211 -6.93 -10.68 7.78
CA LEU A 211 -6.99 -9.23 7.63
C LEU A 211 -5.61 -8.60 7.40
N GLU A 212 -4.58 -9.07 8.09
CA GLU A 212 -3.20 -8.64 7.85
C GLU A 212 -2.74 -8.96 6.42
N GLN A 213 -3.08 -10.14 5.88
CA GLN A 213 -2.73 -10.48 4.50
C GLN A 213 -3.46 -9.58 3.51
N THR A 214 -4.76 -9.32 3.71
CA THR A 214 -5.53 -8.43 2.82
C THR A 214 -4.93 -7.03 2.81
N ARG A 215 -4.60 -6.46 3.98
CA ARG A 215 -3.92 -5.16 4.06
C ARG A 215 -2.57 -5.12 3.37
N ARG A 216 -1.79 -6.21 3.41
CA ARG A 216 -0.52 -6.27 2.66
C ARG A 216 -0.77 -6.21 1.16
N HIS A 217 -1.83 -6.84 0.68
CA HIS A 217 -2.20 -6.87 -0.73
C HIS A 217 -2.73 -5.51 -1.20
N GLU A 218 -3.65 -4.89 -0.46
CA GLU A 218 -4.21 -3.56 -0.77
C GLU A 218 -3.17 -2.45 -0.73
N LEU A 219 -2.41 -2.34 0.37
CA LEU A 219 -1.37 -1.31 0.52
C LEU A 219 -0.27 -1.43 -0.56
N GLN A 220 -0.05 -2.64 -1.08
CA GLN A 220 0.86 -2.85 -2.20
C GLN A 220 0.28 -2.31 -3.50
N ALA A 221 -1.01 -2.52 -3.77
CA ALA A 221 -1.70 -1.94 -4.93
C ALA A 221 -1.68 -0.42 -4.87
N SER A 222 -1.97 0.19 -3.72
CA SER A 222 -1.87 1.64 -3.51
C SER A 222 -0.44 2.16 -3.72
N CYS A 223 0.57 1.42 -3.25
CA CYS A 223 1.97 1.78 -3.50
C CYS A 223 2.35 1.68 -4.99
N PHE A 224 1.86 0.68 -5.72
CA PHE A 224 2.07 0.58 -7.17
C PHE A 224 1.40 1.74 -7.92
N ALA A 225 0.17 2.12 -7.54
CA ALA A 225 -0.51 3.30 -8.06
C ALA A 225 0.34 4.55 -7.86
N ALA A 226 0.82 4.76 -6.63
CA ALA A 226 1.66 5.90 -6.28
C ALA A 226 3.00 5.88 -7.03
N ALA A 227 3.63 4.73 -7.23
CA ALA A 227 4.86 4.61 -8.02
C ALA A 227 4.67 5.06 -9.48
N PHE A 228 3.52 4.75 -10.09
CA PHE A 228 3.15 5.25 -11.40
C PHE A 228 2.92 6.76 -11.36
N LEU A 229 2.09 7.27 -10.45
CA LEU A 229 1.74 8.70 -10.38
C LEU A 229 2.96 9.57 -10.06
N GLY A 230 3.85 9.11 -9.18
CA GLY A 230 5.13 9.77 -8.91
C GLY A 230 6.06 9.81 -10.13
N ALA A 231 6.06 8.77 -10.97
CA ALA A 231 6.79 8.77 -12.23
C ALA A 231 6.17 9.75 -13.25
N HIS A 232 4.86 9.90 -13.24
CA HIS A 232 4.06 10.64 -14.22
C HIS A 232 3.57 12.01 -13.72
N GLN A 233 4.06 12.46 -12.56
CA GLN A 233 3.63 13.71 -11.91
C GLN A 233 3.57 14.89 -12.88
N ARG A 234 4.57 15.05 -13.75
CA ARG A 234 4.62 16.13 -14.75
C ARG A 234 3.76 15.89 -15.99
N THR A 235 3.53 14.63 -16.37
CA THR A 235 2.75 14.30 -17.57
C THR A 235 1.25 14.21 -17.29
N LEU A 236 0.88 14.20 -16.01
CA LEU A 236 -0.49 14.19 -15.50
C LEU A 236 -0.83 15.50 -14.78
N ASP A 237 0.04 16.51 -14.87
CA ASP A 237 -0.13 17.82 -14.24
C ASP A 237 -0.42 17.77 -12.72
N LEU A 238 0.13 16.78 -12.02
CA LEU A 238 0.06 16.63 -10.56
C LEU A 238 1.07 17.55 -9.86
N THR A 239 0.86 18.86 -9.94
CA THR A 239 1.73 19.88 -9.35
C THR A 239 0.92 20.95 -8.65
N GLY A 240 1.44 21.57 -7.59
CA GLY A 240 0.68 22.60 -6.87
C GLY A 240 -0.55 22.00 -6.20
N ASP A 241 -1.71 22.64 -6.37
CA ASP A 241 -2.98 22.24 -5.76
C ASP A 241 -3.40 20.82 -6.20
N GLU A 242 -3.12 20.43 -7.45
CA GLU A 242 -3.37 19.07 -7.94
C GLU A 242 -2.52 18.01 -7.21
N LEU A 243 -1.29 18.35 -6.81
CA LEU A 243 -0.46 17.43 -6.02
C LEU A 243 -1.03 17.29 -4.60
N GLU A 244 -1.44 18.40 -3.99
CA GLU A 244 -2.02 18.40 -2.65
C GLU A 244 -3.31 17.57 -2.62
N LEU A 245 -4.13 17.68 -3.66
CA LEU A 245 -5.33 16.86 -3.78
C LEU A 245 -5.00 15.38 -4.02
N TYR A 246 -4.02 15.07 -4.86
CA TYR A 246 -3.55 13.68 -5.03
C TYR A 246 -3.10 13.10 -3.69
N GLU A 247 -2.30 13.83 -2.92
CA GLU A 247 -1.83 13.40 -1.60
C GLU A 247 -3.02 13.14 -0.68
N TRP A 248 -4.03 14.02 -0.68
CA TRP A 248 -5.24 13.81 0.10
C TRP A 248 -5.98 12.51 -0.26
N VAL A 249 -6.21 12.26 -1.56
CA VAL A 249 -6.86 11.03 -2.07
C VAL A 249 -6.02 9.79 -1.71
N ALA A 250 -4.73 9.81 -2.02
CA ALA A 250 -3.83 8.68 -1.84
C ALA A 250 -3.50 8.37 -0.37
N HIS A 251 -3.86 9.26 0.55
CA HIS A 251 -3.64 9.10 1.99
C HIS A 251 -4.89 8.61 2.72
N THR A 252 -6.02 8.38 2.05
CA THR A 252 -7.24 7.84 2.68
C THR A 252 -7.02 6.40 3.16
N GLY A 253 -7.52 6.04 4.33
CA GLY A 253 -7.51 4.66 4.83
C GLY A 253 -8.77 4.32 5.65
N ASP A 254 -8.82 3.11 6.20
CA ASP A 254 -10.01 2.54 6.86
C ASP A 254 -10.57 3.38 8.01
N ASP A 255 -9.75 4.22 8.66
CA ASP A 255 -10.14 5.08 9.77
C ASP A 255 -10.77 6.42 9.33
N ASP A 256 -10.86 6.67 8.02
CA ASP A 256 -11.53 7.84 7.45
C ASP A 256 -13.01 7.64 7.17
N ASP A 257 -13.47 6.40 6.95
CA ASP A 257 -14.89 6.05 6.77
C ASP A 257 -15.39 5.02 7.80
N PRO A 258 -15.72 5.45 9.04
CA PRO A 258 -15.96 4.52 10.13
C PRO A 258 -17.45 4.16 10.35
N PRO A 259 -17.77 2.87 10.65
CA PRO A 259 -16.91 1.70 10.51
C PRO A 259 -17.01 1.10 9.10
N ALA A 260 -15.89 1.06 8.37
CA ALA A 260 -15.75 0.21 7.19
C ALA A 260 -16.12 -1.24 7.57
N PRO A 261 -17.08 -1.87 6.87
CA PRO A 261 -17.50 -3.24 7.15
C PRO A 261 -16.32 -4.23 7.07
N THR A 262 -15.36 -3.97 6.18
CA THR A 262 -14.10 -4.71 6.02
C THR A 262 -12.91 -3.72 5.98
N PRO A 263 -12.13 -3.56 7.07
CA PRO A 263 -11.03 -2.57 7.10
C PRO A 263 -9.74 -3.18 6.53
N ASP A 264 -9.70 -3.35 5.22
CA ASP A 264 -8.60 -4.02 4.50
C ASP A 264 -7.64 -3.08 3.77
N HIS A 265 -7.90 -1.78 3.70
CA HIS A 265 -6.99 -0.80 3.08
C HIS A 265 -5.95 -0.24 4.06
N GLY A 266 -6.03 -0.65 5.34
CA GLY A 266 -5.16 -0.21 6.42
C GLY A 266 -5.51 1.20 6.88
N THR A 267 -4.95 1.62 8.02
CA THR A 267 -5.13 3.00 8.49
C THR A 267 -4.59 4.04 7.49
N ARG A 268 -5.13 5.26 7.50
CA ARG A 268 -4.57 6.44 6.81
C ARG A 268 -3.07 6.53 6.99
N LYS A 269 -2.59 6.26 8.21
CA LYS A 269 -1.16 6.27 8.52
C LYS A 269 -0.36 5.23 7.73
N SER A 270 -0.83 3.99 7.63
CA SER A 270 -0.12 2.95 6.89
C SER A 270 -0.24 3.20 5.38
N ASN A 271 -1.43 3.56 4.88
CA ASN A 271 -1.60 3.87 3.46
C ASN A 271 -0.73 5.04 3.01
N THR A 272 -0.75 6.16 3.75
CA THR A 272 0.17 7.30 3.54
C THR A 272 1.63 6.87 3.45
N ALA A 273 2.08 5.99 4.36
CA ALA A 273 3.47 5.56 4.37
C ALA A 273 3.85 4.75 3.12
N TRP A 274 2.93 3.97 2.55
CA TRP A 274 3.15 3.16 1.37
C TRP A 274 2.98 3.96 0.07
N THR A 275 1.98 4.84 -0.02
CA THR A 275 1.81 5.73 -1.16
C THR A 275 2.96 6.74 -1.26
N ASP A 276 3.42 7.33 -0.16
CA ASP A 276 4.61 8.19 -0.16
C ASP A 276 5.88 7.44 -0.61
N ALA A 277 6.05 6.21 -0.15
CA ALA A 277 7.19 5.37 -0.52
C ALA A 277 7.19 5.08 -2.02
N GLY A 278 6.03 4.67 -2.56
CA GLY A 278 5.82 4.43 -3.99
C GLY A 278 6.08 5.69 -4.81
N PHE A 279 5.40 6.80 -4.48
CA PHE A 279 5.49 8.08 -5.19
C PHE A 279 6.91 8.62 -5.27
N LYS A 280 7.65 8.56 -4.15
CA LYS A 280 9.04 9.02 -4.08
C LYS A 280 9.99 8.10 -4.84
N ALA A 281 9.88 6.79 -4.63
CA ALA A 281 10.82 5.82 -5.20
C ALA A 281 10.58 5.59 -6.70
N LYS A 282 9.33 5.72 -7.14
CA LYS A 282 8.88 5.48 -8.52
C LYS A 282 9.24 4.07 -8.96
N SER A 283 9.14 3.11 -8.03
CA SER A 283 9.64 1.75 -8.23
C SER A 283 8.85 0.75 -7.38
N PRO A 284 8.50 -0.43 -7.93
CA PRO A 284 7.91 -1.51 -7.16
C PRO A 284 8.81 -2.03 -6.04
N ALA A 285 10.13 -1.76 -6.07
CA ALA A 285 11.05 -2.11 -4.99
C ALA A 285 10.62 -1.53 -3.63
N ALA A 286 10.00 -0.35 -3.64
CA ALA A 286 9.51 0.32 -2.43
C ALA A 286 8.16 -0.22 -1.94
N CYS A 287 7.51 -1.11 -2.70
CA CYS A 287 6.14 -1.60 -2.46
C CYS A 287 6.10 -3.04 -1.96
N ASN A 288 7.21 -3.56 -1.43
CA ASN A 288 7.24 -4.90 -0.85
C ASN A 288 6.66 -4.86 0.57
N THR A 289 5.33 -4.94 0.67
CA THR A 289 4.59 -4.98 1.93
C THR A 289 4.83 -6.29 2.69
N TRP A 290 5.32 -7.34 2.05
CA TRP A 290 5.50 -8.68 2.64
C TRP A 290 6.74 -8.78 3.54
N VAL A 291 7.75 -7.91 3.36
CA VAL A 291 9.00 -7.95 4.14
C VAL A 291 8.93 -7.18 5.47
N VAL A 292 7.82 -6.49 5.75
CA VAL A 292 7.67 -5.65 6.95
C VAL A 292 6.83 -6.34 8.04
N PRO A 293 6.98 -5.96 9.32
CA PRO A 293 6.09 -6.44 10.39
C PRO A 293 4.65 -5.94 10.21
N ALA A 294 3.68 -6.67 10.78
CA ALA A 294 2.24 -6.36 10.74
C ALA A 294 1.90 -4.90 11.12
N SER A 295 2.66 -4.31 12.06
CA SER A 295 2.48 -2.93 12.52
C SER A 295 2.74 -1.86 11.44
N ARG A 296 3.26 -2.24 10.28
CA ARG A 296 3.52 -1.37 9.12
C ARG A 296 2.45 -1.48 8.04
N VAL A 297 1.48 -2.38 8.23
CA VAL A 297 0.36 -2.64 7.31
C VAL A 297 -0.97 -2.65 8.05
N THR A 298 -1.03 -1.99 9.21
CA THR A 298 -2.23 -1.94 10.04
C THR A 298 -3.10 -0.76 9.70
#